data_AF-A0A433P6R5-F1
#
_entry.id   AF-A0A433P6R5-F1
#
_cell.length_a   1.000
_cell.length_b   1.000
_cell.length_c   1.000
_cell.angle_alpha   90.00
_cell.angle_beta   90.00
_cell.angle_gamma   90.00
#
_symmetry.space_group_name_H-M   'P 1'
#
loop_
_entity.id
_entity.type
_entity.pdbx_description
1 polymer ?
#
loop_
_entity_poly.entity_id
_entity_poly.type
_entity_poly.pdbx_seq_one_letter_code
_entity_poly.pdbx_strand_id
1 'polypeptide(L)'
;MAPEPFNLEITPVDQYPQIISELRETFNSGLTRDLAYRKQQLRRAWEFLDENVDAIAKALYQDLRKPMQEVLGTEIAPCKEELLYFIN
;
A
#
# COMPACT_ATOMS: atom_id res chain seq x y z
N MET A 1 12.36 24.23 9.21
CA MET A 1 10.94 24.00 9.54
C MET A 1 10.88 22.67 10.27
N ALA A 2 10.43 22.63 11.52
CA ALA A 2 10.19 21.36 12.19
C ALA A 2 9.09 20.61 11.40
N PRO A 3 9.12 19.27 11.30
CA PRO A 3 8.01 18.54 10.70
C PRO A 3 6.74 18.86 11.48
N GLU A 4 5.63 19.07 10.76
CA GLU A 4 4.30 19.12 11.35
C GLU A 4 4.09 17.87 12.22
N PRO A 5 3.44 17.98 13.40
CA PRO A 5 3.25 16.84 14.28
C PRO A 5 2.47 15.73 13.57
N PHE A 6 3.03 14.53 13.56
CA PHE A 6 2.39 13.33 13.01
C PHE A 6 1.16 12.97 13.87
N ASN A 7 -0.04 13.28 13.35
CA ASN A 7 -1.30 12.93 14.01
C ASN A 7 -1.80 11.58 13.47
N LEU A 8 -1.33 10.49 14.07
CA LEU A 8 -1.85 9.15 13.78
C LEU A 8 -3.18 8.94 14.50
N GLU A 9 -4.26 8.87 13.75
CA GLU A 9 -5.55 8.45 14.29
C GLU A 9 -5.56 6.92 14.44
N ILE A 10 -5.48 6.47 15.69
CA ILE A 10 -5.55 5.03 16.01
C ILE A 10 -6.98 4.55 15.78
N THR A 11 -7.14 3.49 14.97
CA THR A 11 -8.45 2.84 14.78
C THR A 11 -9.00 2.36 16.12
N PRO A 12 -10.17 2.87 16.58
CA PRO A 12 -10.79 2.45 17.83
C PRO A 12 -11.16 0.95 17.83
N VAL A 13 -10.96 0.28 18.97
CA VAL A 13 -11.15 -1.18 19.09
C VAL A 13 -12.60 -1.61 18.80
N ASP A 14 -13.56 -0.75 19.11
CA ASP A 14 -14.98 -0.96 18.83
C ASP A 14 -15.31 -0.97 17.33
N GLN A 15 -14.43 -0.43 16.46
CA GLN A 15 -14.58 -0.51 15.00
C GLN A 15 -14.07 -1.83 14.40
N TYR A 16 -13.25 -2.60 15.12
CA TYR A 16 -12.65 -3.83 14.58
C TYR A 16 -13.69 -4.87 14.14
N PRO A 17 -14.76 -5.15 14.91
CA PRO A 17 -15.78 -6.12 14.49
C PRO A 17 -16.43 -5.75 13.15
N GLN A 18 -16.67 -4.46 12.92
CA GLN A 18 -17.26 -3.97 11.67
C GLN A 18 -16.30 -4.17 10.49
N ILE A 19 -15.05 -3.72 10.61
CA ILE A 19 -14.03 -3.89 9.57
C ILE A 19 -13.88 -5.37 9.19
N ILE A 20 -13.84 -6.26 10.19
CA ILE A 20 -13.74 -7.71 9.97
C ILE A 20 -14.99 -8.25 9.26
N SER A 21 -16.19 -7.79 9.64
CA SER A 21 -17.43 -8.20 8.97
C SER A 21 -17.43 -7.82 7.50
N GLU A 22 -17.09 -6.57 7.18
CA GLU A 22 -17.06 -6.04 5.80
C GLU A 22 -16.05 -6.80 4.92
N LEU A 23 -14.88 -7.13 5.46
CA LEU A 23 -13.89 -7.96 4.76
C LEU A 23 -14.41 -9.37 4.48
N ARG A 24 -15.09 -9.99 5.45
CA ARG A 24 -15.70 -11.33 5.29
C ARG A 24 -16.83 -11.31 4.27
N GLU A 25 -17.69 -10.30 4.33
CA GLU A 25 -18.79 -10.11 3.38
C GLU A 25 -18.25 -9.94 1.95
N THR A 26 -17.22 -9.11 1.79
CA THR A 26 -16.56 -8.90 0.50
C THR A 26 -15.96 -10.21 -0.04
N PHE A 27 -15.26 -10.98 0.79
CA PHE A 27 -14.70 -12.27 0.39
C PHE A 27 -15.81 -13.27 0.00
N ASN A 28 -16.86 -13.38 0.83
CA ASN A 28 -17.98 -14.31 0.60
C ASN A 28 -18.81 -13.95 -0.63
N SER A 29 -18.87 -12.67 -1.01
CA SER A 29 -19.51 -12.23 -2.26
C SER A 29 -18.81 -12.77 -3.51
N GLY A 30 -17.55 -13.20 -3.39
CA GLY A 30 -16.74 -13.65 -4.51
C GLY A 30 -16.25 -12.53 -5.41
N LEU A 31 -16.42 -11.25 -5.03
CA LEU A 31 -15.99 -10.08 -5.81
C LEU A 31 -14.54 -10.19 -6.28
N THR A 32 -13.64 -10.63 -5.39
CA THR A 32 -12.21 -10.74 -5.69
C THR A 32 -11.81 -12.09 -6.31
N ARG A 33 -12.77 -12.97 -6.62
CA ARG A 33 -12.47 -14.32 -7.15
C ARG A 33 -12.00 -14.29 -8.61
N ASP A 34 -12.57 -13.40 -9.40
CA ASP A 34 -12.25 -13.28 -10.83
C ASP A 34 -10.76 -12.95 -11.05
N LEU A 35 -10.13 -13.67 -11.98
CA LEU A 35 -8.70 -13.53 -12.22
C LEU A 35 -8.36 -12.18 -12.88
N ALA A 36 -9.19 -11.70 -13.81
CA ALA A 36 -8.96 -10.43 -14.48
C ALA A 36 -9.08 -9.27 -13.49
N TYR A 37 -10.07 -9.31 -12.60
CA TYR A 37 -10.20 -8.37 -11.48
C TYR A 37 -8.96 -8.36 -10.60
N ARG A 38 -8.46 -9.53 -10.15
CA ARG A 38 -7.25 -9.61 -9.32
C ARG A 38 -6.02 -9.03 -10.03
N LYS A 39 -5.79 -9.38 -11.29
CA LYS A 39 -4.69 -8.82 -12.09
C LYS A 39 -4.84 -7.30 -12.27
N GLN A 40 -6.07 -6.78 -12.39
CA GLN A 40 -6.30 -5.33 -12.43
C GLN A 40 -5.93 -4.65 -11.11
N GLN A 41 -6.32 -5.21 -9.96
CA GLN A 41 -5.96 -4.65 -8.65
C GLN A 41 -4.43 -4.62 -8.46
N LEU A 42 -3.72 -5.68 -8.87
CA LEU A 42 -2.25 -5.71 -8.81
C LEU A 42 -1.60 -4.65 -9.72
N ARG A 43 -2.14 -4.42 -10.93
CA ARG A 43 -1.67 -3.33 -11.81
C ARG A 43 -1.87 -1.96 -11.16
N ARG A 44 -3.02 -1.72 -10.53
CA ARG A 44 -3.28 -0.46 -9.82
C ARG A 44 -2.33 -0.26 -8.64
N ALA A 45 -1.98 -1.33 -7.91
CA ALA A 45 -0.97 -1.27 -6.85
C ALA A 45 0.42 -0.93 -7.41
N TRP A 46 0.78 -1.49 -8.57
CA TRP A 46 2.06 -1.20 -9.23
C TRP A 46 2.13 0.27 -9.67
N GLU A 47 1.05 0.78 -10.29
CA GLU A 47 0.93 2.18 -10.71
C GLU A 47 0.95 3.13 -9.51
N PHE A 48 0.26 2.78 -8.42
CA PHE A 48 0.33 3.55 -7.18
C PHE A 48 1.77 3.76 -6.69
N LEU A 49 2.59 2.70 -6.70
CA LEU A 49 4.01 2.81 -6.31
C LEU A 49 4.80 3.68 -7.26
N ASP A 50 4.52 3.62 -8.56
CA ASP A 50 5.20 4.40 -9.61
C ASP A 50 4.85 5.89 -9.55
N GLU A 51 3.57 6.21 -9.33
CA GLU A 51 3.06 7.57 -9.28
C GLU A 51 3.43 8.30 -7.98
N ASN A 52 3.73 7.56 -6.90
CA ASN A 52 3.93 8.12 -5.56
C ASN A 52 5.38 7.98 -5.04
N VAL A 53 6.35 7.68 -5.91
CA VAL A 53 7.77 7.50 -5.52
C VAL A 53 8.29 8.63 -4.64
N ASP A 54 8.11 9.89 -5.07
CA ASP A 54 8.63 11.05 -4.34
C ASP A 54 7.94 11.25 -2.99
N ALA A 55 6.63 10.97 -2.92
CA ALA A 55 5.86 11.09 -1.68
C ALA A 55 6.31 10.04 -0.66
N ILE A 56 6.48 8.79 -1.10
CA ILE A 56 6.96 7.68 -0.27
C ILE A 56 8.39 7.96 0.21
N ALA A 57 9.28 8.38 -0.69
CA ALA A 57 10.67 8.69 -0.34
C ALA A 57 10.77 9.87 0.63
N LYS A 58 9.95 10.90 0.45
CA LYS A 58 9.88 12.03 1.37
C LYS A 58 9.40 11.60 2.76
N ALA A 59 8.36 10.77 2.85
CA ALA A 59 7.88 10.24 4.12
C ALA A 59 8.96 9.41 4.83
N LEU A 60 9.59 8.46 4.12
CA LEU A 60 10.66 7.64 4.69
C LEU A 60 11.91 8.44 5.07
N TYR A 61 12.19 9.54 4.38
CA TYR A 61 13.24 10.45 4.82
C TYR A 61 12.85 11.20 6.10
N GLN A 62 11.59 11.62 6.24
CA GLN A 62 11.11 12.30 7.45
C GLN A 62 11.15 11.36 8.67
N ASP A 63 10.72 10.11 8.49
CA ASP A 63 10.60 9.13 9.58
C ASP A 63 11.93 8.46 9.92
N LEU A 64 12.69 8.03 8.89
CA LEU A 64 13.85 7.16 9.05
C LEU A 64 15.15 7.76 8.50
N ARG A 65 15.11 8.95 7.91
CA ARG A 65 16.25 9.58 7.19
C ARG A 65 16.81 8.73 6.05
N LYS A 66 15.98 7.86 5.48
CA LYS A 66 16.33 7.00 4.35
C LYS A 66 16.46 7.82 3.06
N PRO A 67 17.61 7.81 2.36
CA PRO A 67 17.80 8.56 1.12
C PRO A 67 17.02 7.92 -0.05
N MET A 68 16.66 8.74 -1.04
CA MET A 68 15.86 8.35 -2.21
C MET A 68 16.37 7.08 -2.91
N GLN A 69 17.67 6.97 -3.15
CA GLN A 69 18.25 5.82 -3.86
C GLN A 69 18.04 4.51 -3.07
N GLU A 70 18.12 4.59 -1.74
CA GLU A 70 17.87 3.43 -0.89
C GLU A 70 16.39 3.05 -0.88
N VAL A 71 15.48 4.04 -0.80
CA VAL A 71 14.02 3.81 -0.92
C VAL A 71 13.68 3.14 -2.25
N LEU A 72 14.21 3.65 -3.36
CA LEU A 72 14.00 3.07 -4.68
C LEU A 72 14.44 1.60 -4.75
N GLY A 73 15.65 1.30 -4.27
CA GLY A 73 16.23 -0.04 -4.38
C GLY A 73 15.68 -1.06 -3.37
N THR A 74 15.18 -0.62 -2.21
CA THR A 74 14.83 -1.54 -1.11
C THR A 74 13.35 -1.59 -0.77
N GLU A 75 12.58 -0.55 -1.10
CA GLU A 75 11.14 -0.48 -0.80
C GLU A 75 10.32 -0.58 -2.09
N ILE A 76 10.63 0.26 -3.08
CA ILE A 76 9.78 0.42 -4.26
C ILE A 76 10.05 -0.65 -5.31
N ALA A 77 11.30 -0.84 -5.73
CA ALA A 77 11.64 -1.78 -6.80
C ALA A 77 11.26 -3.23 -6.45
N PRO A 78 11.58 -3.78 -5.26
CA PRO A 78 11.20 -5.15 -4.92
C PRO A 78 9.68 -5.36 -4.92
N CYS A 79 8.90 -4.41 -4.38
CA CYS A 79 7.44 -4.49 -4.41
C CYS A 79 6.88 -4.45 -5.84
N LYS A 80 7.43 -3.60 -6.71
CA LYS A 80 7.01 -3.53 -8.12
C LYS A 80 7.36 -4.81 -8.89
N GLU A 81 8.49 -5.45 -8.59
CA GLU A 81 8.88 -6.73 -9.20
C GLU A 81 7.94 -7.87 -8.80
N GLU A 82 7.62 -7.99 -7.50
CA GLU A 82 6.66 -9.00 -7.01
C GLU A 82 5.27 -8.81 -7.65
N LEU A 83 4.79 -7.57 -7.73
CA LEU A 83 3.52 -7.27 -8.39
C LEU A 83 3.54 -7.67 -9.87
N LEU A 84 4.62 -7.35 -10.59
CA LEU A 84 4.78 -7.72 -11.99
C LEU A 84 4.83 -9.24 -12.19
N TYR A 85 5.48 -9.97 -11.28
CA TYR A 85 5.53 -11.43 -11.28
C TYR A 85 4.12 -12.04 -11.19
N PHE A 86 3.27 -11.56 -10.27
CA PHE A 86 1.90 -12.09 -10.12
C PHE A 86 0.92 -11.61 -11.22
N ILE A 87 1.22 -10.52 -11.91
CA ILE A 87 0.40 -10.01 -13.03
C ILE A 87 0.58 -10.86 -14.28
N ASN A 88 1.79 -11.35 -14.56
CA ASN A 88 2.10 -12.12 -15.77
C ASN A 88 1.74 -13.58 -15.57
#